data_AF-A0A8T9QEN0-F1
#
_entry.id   AF-A0A8T9QEN0-F1
#
_cell.length_a   1.000
_cell.length_b   1.000
_cell.length_c   1.000
_cell.angle_alpha   90.00
_cell.angle_beta   90.00
_cell.angle_gamma   90.00
#
_symmetry.space_group_name_H-M   'P 1'
#
loop_
_entity.id
_entity.type
_entity.pdbx_description
1 polymer ?
#
loop_
_entity_poly.entity_id
_entity_poly.type
_entity_poly.pdbx_seq_one_letter_code
_entity_poly.pdbx_strand_id
1 'polypeptide(L)'
;MEERVQQLRFRVADSAPYLLVGHNLTDFDAPVLAEHDVELQADFLWDTLTVEMALSVDWQVLALRTAHQAQADAEIALKLFLTQIRRVLLLSPAEWEELSPLFGAAVVDTLTRLRTQQQEAWLTAADLRREAADYLRPQPQPSSRQRLLREQLQQSTSPRTLVLAPTELWNELRTESFMSFWDSDNTPAPYRQVLQEPVLEQLVDHPAERVIAGRYFRYCRQAQIPTVPANMAPAFRHRLQAIVDFSKCHHAPTTPLWQDGLRICLSAEQLLAHLTQLQDQPDLEVIVLEPDLITLGRKLLLRELATADVLASPATRPAWIKFSGGQSFVALRRDQAAELGAQVPAAYTNLWLEKHLYGQFRIWGSFDWEALLTSLAPSRMHVVSGAERPLLRQQVTWLGLAQLPLQRRLGITPFNPETIYRSRYWLLQAILVKEILERSSFSPWYCSCSGSRK
;
A
#
# COMPACT_ATOMS: atom_id res chain seq x y z
N MET A 1 -35.20 -10.55 -21.97
CA MET A 1 -34.80 -9.74 -20.80
C MET A 1 -36.03 -9.30 -20.04
N GLU A 2 -36.96 -8.63 -20.71
CA GLU A 2 -38.26 -8.19 -20.18
C GLU A 2 -39.08 -9.29 -19.49
N GLU A 3 -39.18 -10.48 -20.08
CA GLU A 3 -39.84 -11.64 -19.44
C GLU A 3 -39.20 -12.05 -18.11
N ARG A 4 -37.86 -12.01 -18.01
CA ARG A 4 -37.14 -12.36 -16.76
C ARG A 4 -37.31 -11.29 -15.69
N VAL A 5 -37.34 -10.02 -16.08
CA VAL A 5 -37.63 -8.89 -15.20
C VAL A 5 -39.07 -8.98 -14.67
N GLN A 6 -40.04 -9.31 -15.52
CA GLN A 6 -41.42 -9.54 -15.09
C GLN A 6 -41.56 -10.70 -14.11
N GLN A 7 -40.85 -11.82 -14.36
CA GLN A 7 -40.82 -12.95 -13.42
C GLN A 7 -40.21 -12.55 -12.07
N LEU A 8 -39.12 -11.77 -12.07
CA LEU A 8 -38.52 -11.26 -10.84
C LEU A 8 -39.45 -10.30 -10.12
N ARG A 9 -40.06 -9.36 -10.84
CA ARG A 9 -41.04 -8.41 -10.31
C ARG A 9 -42.19 -9.13 -9.61
N PHE A 10 -42.74 -10.16 -10.24
CA PHE A 10 -43.79 -10.98 -9.64
C PHE A 10 -43.34 -11.66 -8.33
N ARG A 11 -42.12 -12.21 -8.31
CA ARG A 11 -41.56 -12.87 -7.11
C ARG A 11 -41.28 -11.90 -5.96
N VAL A 12 -40.88 -10.67 -6.27
CA VAL A 12 -40.57 -9.64 -5.28
C VAL A 12 -41.84 -8.92 -4.81
N ALA A 13 -42.87 -8.79 -5.65
CA ALA A 13 -44.06 -8.00 -5.37
C ALA A 13 -45.24 -8.78 -4.74
N ASP A 14 -45.49 -10.05 -5.10
CA ASP A 14 -46.88 -10.55 -5.02
C ASP A 14 -47.14 -11.92 -4.38
N SER A 15 -46.18 -12.63 -3.77
CA SER A 15 -46.54 -13.83 -2.96
C SER A 15 -45.36 -14.48 -2.21
N ALA A 16 -45.52 -14.56 -0.88
CA ALA A 16 -44.62 -15.18 0.12
C ALA A 16 -43.43 -14.32 0.60
N PRO A 17 -43.11 -14.37 1.92
CA PRO A 17 -41.92 -13.71 2.45
C PRO A 17 -40.67 -14.32 1.81
N TYR A 18 -39.83 -13.47 1.23
CA TYR A 18 -38.57 -13.85 0.59
C TYR A 18 -37.38 -13.23 1.33
N LEU A 19 -36.19 -13.80 1.11
CA LEU A 19 -34.93 -13.16 1.46
C LEU A 19 -34.07 -13.19 0.19
N LEU A 20 -33.75 -12.03 -0.35
CA LEU A 20 -32.90 -11.91 -1.52
C LEU A 20 -31.43 -11.82 -1.06
N VAL A 21 -30.64 -12.77 -1.53
CA VAL A 21 -29.22 -12.90 -1.17
C VAL A 21 -28.37 -12.57 -2.37
N GLY A 22 -27.36 -11.71 -2.19
CA GLY A 22 -26.42 -11.35 -3.25
C GLY A 22 -25.10 -10.85 -2.68
N HIS A 23 -24.17 -10.49 -3.55
CA HIS A 23 -22.88 -9.92 -3.15
C HIS A 23 -22.73 -8.52 -3.71
N ASN A 24 -22.63 -7.52 -2.84
CA ASN A 24 -22.75 -6.10 -3.21
C ASN A 24 -24.13 -5.76 -3.81
N LEU A 25 -25.16 -6.48 -3.38
CA LEU A 25 -26.52 -6.38 -3.92
C LEU A 25 -27.09 -4.96 -3.74
N THR A 26 -26.86 -4.36 -2.57
CA THR A 26 -27.45 -3.06 -2.23
C THR A 26 -26.88 -1.94 -3.09
N ASP A 27 -25.56 -1.96 -3.34
CA ASP A 27 -24.87 -0.88 -4.04
C ASP A 27 -24.72 -1.15 -5.55
N PHE A 28 -25.06 -2.35 -6.04
CA PHE A 28 -24.92 -2.74 -7.45
C PHE A 28 -26.23 -3.23 -8.08
N ASP A 29 -26.76 -4.37 -7.65
CA ASP A 29 -27.93 -4.98 -8.28
C ASP A 29 -29.22 -4.17 -8.05
N ALA A 30 -29.42 -3.63 -6.84
CA ALA A 30 -30.63 -2.88 -6.50
C ALA A 30 -30.82 -1.61 -7.36
N PRO A 31 -29.81 -0.74 -7.56
CA PRO A 31 -29.92 0.37 -8.51
C PRO A 31 -30.28 -0.06 -9.94
N VAL A 32 -29.68 -1.14 -10.45
CA VAL A 32 -29.95 -1.66 -11.80
C VAL A 32 -31.40 -2.19 -11.91
N LEU A 33 -31.89 -2.85 -10.87
CA LEU A 33 -33.27 -3.36 -10.84
C LEU A 33 -34.29 -2.22 -10.71
N ALA A 34 -33.96 -1.14 -10.00
CA ALA A 34 -34.81 0.04 -9.89
C ALA A 34 -35.01 0.74 -11.24
N GLU A 35 -33.99 0.76 -12.12
CA GLU A 35 -34.11 1.24 -13.52
C GLU A 35 -35.13 0.42 -14.35
N HIS A 36 -35.53 -0.75 -13.86
CA HIS A 36 -36.49 -1.65 -14.46
C HIS A 36 -37.78 -1.80 -13.62
N ASP A 37 -38.11 -0.81 -12.78
CA ASP A 37 -39.24 -0.80 -11.83
C ASP A 37 -39.36 -2.09 -10.99
N VAL A 38 -38.21 -2.59 -10.53
CA VAL A 38 -38.14 -3.66 -9.53
C VAL A 38 -37.49 -3.08 -8.28
N GLU A 39 -38.31 -2.60 -7.36
CA GLU A 39 -37.85 -2.06 -6.08
C GLU A 39 -37.60 -3.19 -5.09
N LEU A 40 -36.38 -3.23 -4.54
CA LEU A 40 -35.99 -4.18 -3.52
C LEU A 40 -36.13 -3.56 -2.14
N GLN A 41 -36.95 -4.16 -1.29
CA GLN A 41 -37.12 -3.73 0.11
C GLN A 41 -35.93 -4.14 0.97
N ALA A 42 -35.31 -3.18 1.65
CA ALA A 42 -34.09 -3.38 2.46
C ALA A 42 -34.24 -4.46 3.55
N ASP A 43 -35.43 -4.59 4.15
CA ASP A 43 -35.71 -5.57 5.21
C ASP A 43 -35.61 -7.03 4.74
N PHE A 44 -35.66 -7.27 3.43
CA PHE A 44 -35.60 -8.58 2.81
C PHE A 44 -34.30 -8.81 2.03
N LEU A 45 -33.26 -8.01 2.28
CA LEU A 45 -31.96 -8.15 1.64
C LEU A 45 -30.93 -8.76 2.59
N TRP A 46 -30.13 -9.66 2.02
CA TRP A 46 -28.87 -10.11 2.61
C TRP A 46 -27.73 -9.80 1.63
N ASP A 47 -27.06 -8.68 1.86
CA ASP A 47 -25.84 -8.35 1.13
C ASP A 47 -24.63 -9.02 1.79
N THR A 48 -24.17 -10.10 1.16
CA THR A 48 -23.04 -10.88 1.66
C THR A 48 -21.75 -10.07 1.74
N LEU A 49 -21.56 -9.01 0.95
CA LEU A 49 -20.39 -8.15 1.08
C LEU A 49 -20.46 -7.33 2.37
N THR A 50 -21.60 -6.68 2.62
CA THR A 50 -21.84 -5.86 3.82
C THR A 50 -21.73 -6.71 5.09
N VAL A 51 -22.33 -7.91 5.08
CA VAL A 51 -22.25 -8.86 6.20
C VAL A 51 -20.80 -9.34 6.41
N GLU A 52 -20.05 -9.62 5.34
CA GLU A 52 -18.67 -10.07 5.47
C GLU A 52 -17.75 -8.97 6.02
N MET A 53 -17.98 -7.70 5.65
CA MET A 53 -17.27 -6.56 6.23
C MET A 53 -17.43 -6.53 7.76
N ALA A 54 -18.62 -6.87 8.29
CA ALA A 54 -18.88 -6.89 9.72
C ALA A 54 -18.33 -8.13 10.43
N LEU A 55 -18.37 -9.29 9.77
CA LEU A 55 -17.91 -10.57 10.33
C LEU A 55 -16.38 -10.76 10.24
N SER A 56 -15.72 -10.13 9.28
CA SER A 56 -14.28 -10.27 8.97
C SER A 56 -13.60 -8.91 8.81
N VAL A 57 -13.69 -8.08 9.85
CA VAL A 57 -13.11 -6.72 9.88
C VAL A 57 -11.60 -6.65 9.64
N ASP A 58 -10.90 -7.77 9.79
CA ASP A 58 -9.46 -7.92 9.57
C ASP A 58 -9.08 -8.35 8.13
N TRP A 59 -10.06 -8.72 7.30
CA TRP A 59 -9.82 -9.09 5.91
C TRP A 59 -9.69 -7.86 5.01
N GLN A 60 -8.74 -7.92 4.08
CA GLN A 60 -8.48 -6.84 3.11
C GLN A 60 -9.17 -7.08 1.78
N VAL A 61 -9.41 -8.34 1.43
CA VAL A 61 -10.04 -8.70 0.17
C VAL A 61 -11.37 -9.38 0.47
N LEU A 62 -12.47 -8.77 0.02
CA LEU A 62 -13.83 -9.28 0.21
C LEU A 62 -14.54 -9.62 -1.10
N ALA A 63 -13.85 -9.50 -2.23
CA ALA A 63 -14.41 -9.83 -3.53
C ALA A 63 -14.54 -11.35 -3.71
N LEU A 64 -15.66 -11.81 -4.26
CA LEU A 64 -15.86 -13.21 -4.61
C LEU A 64 -14.81 -13.72 -5.60
N ARG A 65 -14.53 -15.01 -5.53
CA ARG A 65 -13.75 -15.75 -6.53
C ARG A 65 -14.62 -16.04 -7.77
N THR A 66 -15.00 -14.99 -8.48
CA THR A 66 -15.94 -15.07 -9.60
C THR A 66 -15.44 -15.92 -10.76
N ALA A 67 -16.34 -16.69 -11.37
CA ALA A 67 -16.12 -17.32 -12.68
C ALA A 67 -16.56 -16.40 -13.85
N HIS A 68 -17.01 -15.17 -13.53
CA HIS A 68 -17.55 -14.19 -14.47
C HIS A 68 -18.80 -14.71 -15.21
N GLN A 69 -19.58 -15.56 -14.53
CA GLN A 69 -20.85 -16.09 -15.00
C GLN A 69 -21.87 -15.90 -13.88
N ALA A 70 -22.97 -15.18 -14.16
CA ALA A 70 -23.94 -14.77 -13.13
C ALA A 70 -24.46 -15.94 -12.26
N GLN A 71 -24.73 -17.09 -12.87
CA GLN A 71 -25.16 -18.29 -12.11
C GLN A 71 -24.06 -18.79 -11.17
N ALA A 72 -22.83 -18.96 -11.66
CA ALA A 72 -21.72 -19.44 -10.85
C ALA A 72 -21.39 -18.46 -9.71
N ASP A 73 -21.44 -17.16 -9.98
CA ASP A 73 -21.21 -16.12 -8.99
C ASP A 73 -22.32 -16.11 -7.93
N ALA A 74 -23.59 -16.34 -8.32
CA ALA A 74 -24.71 -16.52 -7.40
C ALA A 74 -24.58 -17.79 -6.54
N GLU A 75 -24.10 -18.91 -7.10
CA GLU A 75 -23.84 -20.14 -6.35
C GLU A 75 -22.73 -19.95 -5.30
N ILE A 76 -21.69 -19.17 -5.62
CA ILE A 76 -20.64 -18.80 -4.66
C ILE A 76 -21.19 -17.87 -3.58
N ALA A 77 -22.00 -16.87 -3.94
CA ALA A 77 -22.65 -15.98 -2.99
C ALA A 77 -23.58 -16.75 -2.03
N LEU A 78 -24.33 -17.74 -2.53
CA LEU A 78 -25.17 -18.61 -1.71
C LEU A 78 -24.35 -19.42 -0.70
N LYS A 79 -23.20 -19.98 -1.12
CA LYS A 79 -22.31 -20.71 -0.21
C LYS A 79 -21.75 -19.79 0.88
N LEU A 80 -21.28 -18.60 0.49
CA LEU A 80 -20.81 -17.59 1.45
C LEU A 80 -21.91 -17.20 2.44
N PHE A 81 -23.14 -16.96 1.96
CA PHE A 81 -24.31 -16.69 2.80
C PHE A 81 -24.58 -17.78 3.83
N LEU A 82 -24.57 -19.06 3.43
CA LEU A 82 -24.77 -20.18 4.35
C LEU A 82 -23.69 -20.21 5.44
N THR A 83 -22.43 -19.95 5.07
CA THR A 83 -21.33 -19.84 6.03
C THR A 83 -21.52 -18.63 6.96
N GLN A 84 -21.99 -17.48 6.44
CA GLN A 84 -22.28 -16.29 7.24
C GLN A 84 -23.39 -16.54 8.26
N ILE A 85 -24.48 -17.21 7.88
CA ILE A 85 -25.53 -17.61 8.85
C ILE A 85 -24.90 -18.42 9.98
N ARG A 86 -24.15 -19.48 9.67
CA ARG A 86 -23.53 -20.34 10.69
C ARG A 86 -22.61 -19.55 11.61
N ARG A 87 -21.83 -18.60 11.07
CA ARG A 87 -20.97 -17.71 11.86
C ARG A 87 -21.78 -16.79 12.76
N VAL A 88 -22.88 -16.24 12.26
CA VAL A 88 -23.82 -15.41 13.03
C VAL A 88 -24.46 -16.22 14.16
N LEU A 89 -24.79 -17.49 13.94
CA LEU A 89 -25.33 -18.36 14.98
C LEU A 89 -24.32 -18.57 16.13
N LEU A 90 -23.03 -18.67 15.82
CA LEU A 90 -21.97 -18.89 16.83
C LEU A 90 -21.54 -17.63 17.63
N LEU A 91 -22.03 -16.44 17.27
CA LEU A 91 -21.66 -15.21 17.99
C LEU A 91 -22.10 -15.25 19.46
N SER A 92 -21.32 -14.64 20.34
CA SER A 92 -21.74 -14.39 21.72
C SER A 92 -22.96 -13.44 21.78
N PRO A 93 -23.71 -13.39 22.89
CA PRO A 93 -24.85 -12.46 23.03
C PRO A 93 -24.47 -11.00 22.77
N ALA A 94 -23.32 -10.54 23.28
CA ALA A 94 -22.84 -9.17 23.08
C ALA A 94 -22.48 -8.87 21.62
N GLU A 95 -21.88 -9.84 20.91
CA GLU A 95 -21.57 -9.68 19.50
C GLU A 95 -22.82 -9.72 18.62
N TRP A 96 -23.83 -10.50 19.00
CA TRP A 96 -25.11 -10.53 18.31
C TRP A 96 -25.89 -9.22 18.48
N GLU A 97 -25.94 -8.68 19.71
CA GLU A 97 -26.58 -7.40 19.99
C GLU A 97 -26.01 -6.29 19.09
N GLU A 98 -24.69 -6.26 18.93
CA GLU A 98 -24.03 -5.30 18.05
C GLU A 98 -24.27 -5.55 16.56
N LEU A 99 -24.30 -6.81 16.11
CA LEU A 99 -24.43 -7.13 14.69
C LEU A 99 -25.89 -7.07 14.19
N SER A 100 -26.84 -7.39 15.05
CA SER A 100 -28.27 -7.48 14.71
C SER A 100 -28.87 -6.26 13.99
N PRO A 101 -28.45 -4.99 14.24
CA PRO A 101 -28.95 -3.82 13.52
C PRO A 101 -28.57 -3.78 12.03
N LEU A 102 -27.69 -4.67 11.58
CA LEU A 102 -27.34 -4.83 10.16
C LEU A 102 -28.45 -5.52 9.36
N PHE A 103 -29.44 -6.14 10.01
CA PHE A 103 -30.49 -6.93 9.37
C PHE A 103 -31.89 -6.35 9.64
N GLY A 104 -32.82 -6.59 8.71
CA GLY A 104 -34.24 -6.28 8.90
C GLY A 104 -34.89 -7.13 10.01
N ALA A 105 -35.98 -6.64 10.58
CA ALA A 105 -36.64 -7.25 11.75
C ALA A 105 -37.00 -8.74 11.55
N ALA A 106 -37.51 -9.11 10.37
CA ALA A 106 -37.87 -10.50 10.05
C ALA A 106 -36.66 -11.45 10.06
N VAL A 107 -35.50 -10.97 9.61
CA VAL A 107 -34.24 -11.73 9.62
C VAL A 107 -33.72 -11.85 11.05
N VAL A 108 -33.76 -10.76 11.83
CA VAL A 108 -33.39 -10.75 13.25
C VAL A 108 -34.21 -11.75 14.06
N ASP A 109 -35.53 -11.78 13.88
CA ASP A 109 -36.41 -12.73 14.57
C ASP A 109 -36.07 -14.18 14.22
N THR A 110 -35.82 -14.44 12.93
CA THR A 110 -35.47 -15.78 12.45
C THR A 110 -34.13 -16.24 13.00
N LEU A 111 -33.09 -15.39 12.92
CA LEU A 111 -31.76 -15.69 13.46
C LEU A 111 -31.81 -15.87 14.98
N THR A 112 -32.56 -15.03 15.71
CA THR A 112 -32.71 -15.14 17.17
C THR A 112 -33.32 -16.48 17.55
N ARG A 113 -34.38 -16.91 16.86
CA ARG A 113 -34.98 -18.24 17.05
C ARG A 113 -34.00 -19.37 16.74
N LEU A 114 -33.28 -19.30 15.62
CA LEU A 114 -32.26 -20.31 15.27
C LEU A 114 -31.13 -20.37 16.30
N ARG A 115 -30.71 -19.23 16.86
CA ARG A 115 -29.68 -19.15 17.91
C ARG A 115 -30.09 -19.86 19.19
N THR A 116 -31.39 -19.93 19.50
CA THR A 116 -31.91 -20.65 20.67
C THR A 116 -32.02 -22.17 20.47
N GLN A 117 -31.88 -22.65 19.22
CA GLN A 117 -31.85 -24.07 18.93
C GLN A 117 -30.45 -24.64 19.16
N GLN A 118 -30.36 -25.94 19.44
CA GLN A 118 -29.08 -26.59 19.71
C GLN A 118 -28.17 -26.49 18.48
N GLN A 119 -27.04 -25.82 18.64
CA GLN A 119 -26.06 -25.66 17.57
C GLN A 119 -25.18 -26.90 17.46
N GLU A 120 -24.66 -27.15 16.26
CA GLU A 120 -23.75 -28.25 15.98
C GLU A 120 -22.46 -28.10 16.80
N ALA A 121 -22.33 -28.90 17.87
CA ALA A 121 -21.25 -28.78 18.84
C ALA A 121 -19.83 -29.03 18.27
N TRP A 122 -19.72 -29.49 17.03
CA TRP A 122 -18.47 -29.84 16.36
C TRP A 122 -17.95 -28.75 15.39
N LEU A 123 -18.77 -27.76 15.03
CA LEU A 123 -18.34 -26.66 14.15
C LEU A 123 -17.70 -25.53 14.96
N THR A 124 -16.50 -25.11 14.58
CA THR A 124 -15.82 -23.96 15.20
C THR A 124 -15.90 -22.70 14.33
N ALA A 125 -15.80 -21.53 14.96
CA ALA A 125 -15.70 -20.26 14.24
C ALA A 125 -14.49 -20.23 13.29
N ALA A 126 -13.40 -20.92 13.63
CA ALA A 126 -12.19 -21.01 12.79
C ALA A 126 -12.43 -21.84 11.53
N ASP A 127 -13.19 -22.93 11.61
CA ASP A 127 -13.51 -23.78 10.45
C ASP A 127 -14.39 -23.02 9.46
N LEU A 128 -15.44 -22.36 9.94
CA LEU A 128 -16.33 -21.55 9.10
C LEU A 128 -15.61 -20.35 8.48
N ARG A 129 -14.64 -19.76 9.20
CA ARG A 129 -13.80 -18.69 8.66
C ARG A 129 -12.92 -19.18 7.52
N ARG A 130 -12.39 -20.41 7.63
CA ARG A 130 -11.61 -21.05 6.55
C ARG A 130 -12.50 -21.34 5.34
N GLU A 131 -13.70 -21.88 5.57
CA GLU A 131 -14.68 -22.14 4.53
C GLU A 131 -15.05 -20.85 3.77
N ALA A 132 -15.33 -19.75 4.48
CA ALA A 132 -15.62 -18.46 3.87
C ALA A 132 -14.47 -17.94 2.99
N ALA A 133 -13.21 -18.18 3.39
CA ALA A 133 -12.04 -17.77 2.64
C ALA A 133 -11.91 -18.49 1.27
N ASP A 134 -12.45 -19.71 1.13
CA ASP A 134 -12.43 -20.45 -0.14
C ASP A 134 -13.35 -19.84 -1.21
N TYR A 135 -14.36 -19.06 -0.79
CA TYR A 135 -15.31 -18.38 -1.66
C TYR A 135 -14.84 -16.97 -2.10
N LEU A 136 -13.87 -16.41 -1.39
CA LEU A 136 -13.31 -15.08 -1.65
C LEU A 136 -12.00 -15.17 -2.42
N ARG A 137 -11.58 -14.04 -2.99
CA ARG A 137 -10.22 -13.91 -3.54
C ARG A 137 -9.18 -13.99 -2.39
N PRO A 138 -7.98 -14.53 -2.66
CA PRO A 138 -6.97 -14.73 -1.62
C PRO A 138 -6.59 -13.44 -0.90
N GLN A 139 -6.41 -13.52 0.42
CA GLN A 139 -5.84 -12.41 1.20
C GLN A 139 -4.37 -12.18 0.80
N PRO A 140 -3.89 -10.92 0.83
CA PRO A 140 -2.48 -10.60 0.59
C PRO A 140 -1.58 -11.39 1.53
N GLN A 141 -0.53 -12.01 0.98
CA GLN A 141 0.45 -12.73 1.79
C GLN A 141 1.55 -11.79 2.27
N PRO A 142 2.03 -11.95 3.50
CA PRO A 142 3.16 -11.17 4.00
C PRO A 142 4.39 -11.31 3.10
N SER A 143 4.99 -10.18 2.75
CA SER A 143 6.23 -10.17 1.98
C SER A 143 7.37 -10.82 2.77
N SER A 144 8.47 -11.18 2.11
CA SER A 144 9.68 -11.65 2.83
C SER A 144 10.19 -10.60 3.81
N ARG A 145 10.08 -9.31 3.46
CA ARG A 145 10.49 -8.19 4.31
C ARG A 145 9.62 -8.02 5.53
N GLN A 146 8.30 -8.10 5.36
CA GLN A 146 7.37 -8.00 6.48
C GLN A 146 7.65 -9.11 7.49
N ARG A 147 7.96 -10.33 7.01
CA ARG A 147 8.37 -11.45 7.87
C ARG A 147 9.68 -11.15 8.61
N LEU A 148 10.72 -10.71 7.91
CA LEU A 148 12.00 -10.35 8.52
C LEU A 148 11.85 -9.21 9.55
N LEU A 149 11.08 -8.17 9.23
CA LEU A 149 10.77 -7.09 10.16
C LEU A 149 10.06 -7.62 11.40
N ARG A 150 9.05 -8.48 11.24
CA ARG A 150 8.32 -9.06 12.36
C ARG A 150 9.23 -9.88 13.26
N GLU A 151 10.15 -10.66 12.68
CA GLU A 151 11.17 -11.40 13.43
C GLU A 151 12.08 -10.46 14.21
N GLN A 152 12.56 -9.36 13.60
CA GLN A 152 13.37 -8.35 14.31
C GLN A 152 12.57 -7.67 15.45
N LEU A 153 11.31 -7.29 15.20
CA LEU A 153 10.45 -6.68 16.20
C LEU A 153 10.17 -7.61 17.39
N GLN A 154 10.08 -8.93 17.15
CA GLN A 154 9.91 -9.93 18.21
C GLN A 154 11.19 -10.16 19.03
N GLN A 155 12.36 -9.95 18.43
CA GLN A 155 13.66 -10.09 19.10
C GLN A 155 14.10 -8.80 19.83
N SER A 156 13.52 -7.66 19.46
CA SER A 156 13.80 -6.39 20.10
C SER A 156 13.42 -6.45 21.58
N THR A 157 14.40 -6.16 22.43
CA THR A 157 14.24 -6.01 23.89
C THR A 157 14.24 -4.54 24.30
N SER A 158 14.33 -3.62 23.35
CA SER A 158 14.35 -2.20 23.65
C SER A 158 12.96 -1.73 24.11
N PRO A 159 12.87 -0.84 25.11
CA PRO A 159 11.59 -0.21 25.46
C PRO A 159 11.04 0.66 24.33
N ARG A 160 11.88 1.15 23.40
CA ARG A 160 11.47 2.07 22.34
C ARG A 160 12.09 1.66 21.01
N THR A 161 11.24 1.31 20.05
CA THR A 161 11.69 0.95 18.71
C THR A 161 11.17 1.95 17.69
N LEU A 162 12.08 2.53 16.92
CA LEU A 162 11.77 3.32 15.74
C LEU A 162 11.89 2.47 14.48
N VAL A 163 10.88 2.50 13.63
CA VAL A 163 10.90 1.86 12.31
C VAL A 163 10.98 2.95 11.25
N LEU A 164 12.17 3.19 10.71
CA LEU A 164 12.36 4.10 9.60
C LEU A 164 12.02 3.36 8.30
N ALA A 165 10.93 3.75 7.65
CA ALA A 165 10.46 3.08 6.44
C ALA A 165 9.94 4.08 5.40
N PRO A 166 10.15 3.81 4.10
CA PRO A 166 9.55 4.59 3.02
C PRO A 166 8.02 4.40 3.04
N THR A 167 7.28 5.47 2.75
CA THR A 167 5.81 5.50 2.89
C THR A 167 5.09 4.48 2.01
N GLU A 168 5.71 4.10 0.90
CA GLU A 168 5.24 3.07 -0.04
C GLU A 168 5.11 1.70 0.63
N LEU A 169 5.90 1.45 1.69
CA LEU A 169 5.89 0.19 2.43
C LEU A 169 4.99 0.22 3.65
N TRP A 170 4.43 1.37 4.03
CA TRP A 170 3.56 1.47 5.21
C TRP A 170 2.31 0.60 5.12
N ASN A 171 1.88 0.27 3.89
CA ASN A 171 0.84 -0.72 3.70
C ASN A 171 1.25 -2.10 4.24
N GLU A 172 2.50 -2.55 4.11
CA GLU A 172 2.93 -3.83 4.71
C GLU A 172 3.01 -3.74 6.24
N LEU A 173 3.15 -2.53 6.78
CA LEU A 173 3.43 -2.26 8.19
C LEU A 173 2.17 -2.10 9.03
N ARG A 174 1.07 -1.63 8.44
CA ARG A 174 -0.16 -1.23 9.15
C ARG A 174 -0.80 -2.30 10.06
N THR A 175 -0.50 -3.58 9.82
CA THR A 175 -1.03 -4.72 10.59
C THR A 175 -0.10 -5.21 11.71
N GLU A 176 1.08 -4.62 11.90
CA GLU A 176 1.98 -5.04 12.98
C GLU A 176 1.49 -4.52 14.34
N SER A 177 1.37 -5.42 15.32
CA SER A 177 0.92 -5.09 16.66
C SER A 177 1.91 -4.16 17.38
N PHE A 178 1.34 -3.26 18.21
CA PHE A 178 2.02 -2.22 18.98
C PHE A 178 2.77 -1.18 18.15
N MET A 179 2.54 -1.14 16.84
CA MET A 179 3.18 -0.19 15.96
C MET A 179 2.21 0.90 15.53
N SER A 180 2.61 2.15 15.75
CA SER A 180 1.88 3.33 15.31
C SER A 180 2.66 4.04 14.21
N PHE A 181 1.97 4.79 13.36
CA PHE A 181 2.64 5.72 12.44
C PHE A 181 2.78 7.06 13.15
N TRP A 182 3.93 7.72 12.97
CA TRP A 182 4.13 9.06 13.49
C TRP A 182 3.04 9.98 12.92
N ASP A 183 2.32 10.67 13.80
CA ASP A 183 1.25 11.59 13.41
C ASP A 183 1.79 13.02 13.28
N SER A 184 1.87 13.50 12.04
CA SER A 184 2.28 14.85 11.71
C SER A 184 1.54 15.34 10.47
N ASP A 185 1.66 16.63 10.17
CA ASP A 185 1.05 17.22 8.97
C ASP A 185 1.55 16.55 7.67
N ASN A 186 2.72 15.91 7.70
CA ASN A 186 3.30 15.18 6.57
C ASN A 186 2.86 13.70 6.50
N THR A 187 2.13 13.20 7.50
CA THR A 187 1.62 11.83 7.49
C THR A 187 0.52 11.70 6.43
N PRO A 188 0.63 10.74 5.49
CA PRO A 188 -0.41 10.56 4.47
C PRO A 188 -1.75 10.20 5.14
N ALA A 189 -2.84 10.79 4.66
CA ALA A 189 -4.17 10.68 5.28
C ALA A 189 -4.62 9.25 5.62
N PRO A 190 -4.37 8.21 4.77
CA PRO A 190 -4.77 6.84 5.11
C PRO A 190 -4.07 6.24 6.33
N TYR A 191 -2.94 6.82 6.76
CA TYR A 191 -2.13 6.34 7.88
C TYR A 191 -2.22 7.23 9.12
N ARG A 192 -3.06 8.28 9.09
CA ARG A 192 -3.37 9.07 10.27
C ARG A 192 -4.36 8.32 11.15
N GLN A 193 -4.11 8.33 12.46
CA GLN A 193 -4.94 7.62 13.41
C GLN A 193 -6.29 8.29 13.56
N VAL A 194 -7.38 7.56 13.31
CA VAL A 194 -8.75 8.03 13.47
C VAL A 194 -9.31 7.65 14.83
N LEU A 195 -10.15 8.54 15.35
CA LEU A 195 -10.87 8.40 16.61
C LEU A 195 -12.22 7.73 16.39
N GLN A 196 -12.61 6.88 17.33
CA GLN A 196 -13.85 6.12 17.24
C GLN A 196 -15.07 7.05 17.30
N GLU A 197 -15.16 7.88 18.34
CA GLU A 197 -16.35 8.68 18.63
C GLU A 197 -16.67 9.67 17.48
N PRO A 198 -15.73 10.48 16.97
CA PRO A 198 -16.00 11.39 15.85
C PRO A 198 -16.38 10.69 14.54
N VAL A 199 -15.90 9.45 14.32
CA VAL A 199 -16.33 8.65 13.16
C VAL A 199 -17.75 8.16 13.35
N LEU A 200 -18.08 7.61 14.53
CA LEU A 200 -19.40 7.08 14.81
C LEU A 200 -20.48 8.17 14.81
N GLU A 201 -20.18 9.39 15.28
CA GLU A 201 -21.08 10.55 15.24
C GLU A 201 -21.51 10.93 13.83
N GLN A 202 -20.64 10.78 12.83
CA GLN A 202 -20.97 11.03 11.42
C GLN A 202 -21.79 9.89 10.78
N LEU A 203 -21.92 8.75 11.46
CA LEU A 203 -22.61 7.55 10.97
C LEU A 203 -23.97 7.33 11.64
N VAL A 204 -24.55 8.34 12.30
CA VAL A 204 -25.85 8.22 12.99
C VAL A 204 -26.96 7.80 12.03
N ASP A 205 -26.98 8.36 10.83
CA ASP A 205 -27.97 8.05 9.79
C ASP A 205 -27.58 6.83 8.92
N HIS A 206 -26.47 6.17 9.25
CA HIS A 206 -25.88 5.07 8.48
C HIS A 206 -25.63 3.85 9.39
N PRO A 207 -26.69 3.13 9.81
CA PRO A 207 -26.61 2.11 10.86
C PRO A 207 -25.70 0.93 10.49
N ALA A 208 -25.70 0.48 9.24
CA ALA A 208 -24.86 -0.64 8.80
C ALA A 208 -23.37 -0.26 8.88
N GLU A 209 -22.99 0.91 8.37
CA GLU A 209 -21.64 1.45 8.41
C GLU A 209 -21.20 1.70 9.85
N ARG A 210 -22.09 2.21 10.70
CA ARG A 210 -21.84 2.43 12.13
C ARG A 210 -21.51 1.13 12.86
N VAL A 211 -22.26 0.05 12.58
CA VAL A 211 -21.99 -1.29 13.14
C VAL A 211 -20.62 -1.79 12.69
N ILE A 212 -20.31 -1.74 11.39
CA ILE A 212 -19.03 -2.21 10.86
C ILE A 212 -17.86 -1.38 11.43
N ALA A 213 -18.01 -0.05 11.50
CA ALA A 213 -17.01 0.84 12.06
C ALA A 213 -16.74 0.54 13.55
N GLY A 214 -17.80 0.38 14.35
CA GLY A 214 -17.67 0.01 15.77
C GLY A 214 -16.91 -1.30 15.97
N ARG A 215 -17.22 -2.32 15.16
CA ARG A 215 -16.51 -3.61 15.16
C ARG A 215 -15.04 -3.46 14.75
N TYR A 216 -14.76 -2.64 13.73
CA TYR A 216 -13.39 -2.33 13.31
C TYR A 216 -12.58 -1.70 14.45
N PHE A 217 -13.10 -0.69 15.13
CA PHE A 217 -12.41 -0.05 16.26
C PHE A 217 -12.15 -1.02 17.42
N ARG A 218 -13.13 -1.89 17.73
CA ARG A 218 -12.94 -2.95 18.73
C ARG A 218 -11.83 -3.91 18.32
N TYR A 219 -11.84 -4.37 17.07
CA TYR A 219 -10.82 -5.26 16.54
C TYR A 219 -9.42 -4.63 16.65
N CYS A 220 -9.25 -3.37 16.21
CA CYS A 220 -7.96 -2.70 16.31
C CYS A 220 -7.45 -2.63 17.76
N ARG A 221 -8.34 -2.34 18.72
CA ARG A 221 -8.01 -2.31 20.15
C ARG A 221 -7.60 -3.69 20.68
N GLN A 222 -8.32 -4.75 20.30
CA GLN A 222 -8.03 -6.13 20.73
C GLN A 222 -6.74 -6.67 20.10
N ALA A 223 -6.51 -6.39 18.81
CA ALA A 223 -5.30 -6.80 18.09
C ALA A 223 -4.09 -5.89 18.33
N GLN A 224 -4.29 -4.79 19.08
CA GLN A 224 -3.28 -3.78 19.40
C GLN A 224 -2.62 -3.20 18.14
N ILE A 225 -3.41 -2.98 17.09
CA ILE A 225 -2.99 -2.37 15.83
C ILE A 225 -3.54 -0.94 15.74
N PRO A 226 -2.91 -0.05 14.96
CA PRO A 226 -3.33 1.34 14.90
C PRO A 226 -4.70 1.48 14.19
N THR A 227 -5.54 2.37 14.69
CA THR A 227 -6.85 2.68 14.09
C THR A 227 -6.68 3.63 12.92
N VAL A 228 -6.13 3.14 11.81
CA VAL A 228 -5.87 3.93 10.59
C VAL A 228 -6.78 3.49 9.44
N PRO A 229 -7.31 4.41 8.60
CA PRO A 229 -8.16 4.04 7.47
C PRO A 229 -7.53 3.00 6.52
N ALA A 230 -6.20 2.97 6.37
CA ALA A 230 -5.50 1.96 5.58
C ALA A 230 -5.72 0.52 6.08
N ASN A 231 -6.04 0.30 7.36
CA ASN A 231 -6.32 -1.01 7.94
C ASN A 231 -7.70 -1.55 7.56
N MET A 232 -8.61 -0.70 7.10
CA MET A 232 -9.94 -1.13 6.65
C MET A 232 -9.83 -1.83 5.29
N ALA A 233 -10.68 -2.83 5.04
CA ALA A 233 -10.88 -3.37 3.70
C ALA A 233 -11.15 -2.23 2.71
N PRO A 234 -10.53 -2.19 1.51
CA PRO A 234 -10.71 -1.09 0.56
C PRO A 234 -12.17 -0.80 0.21
N ALA A 235 -13.01 -1.84 0.11
CA ALA A 235 -14.44 -1.70 -0.14
C ALA A 235 -15.15 -0.95 0.99
N PHE A 236 -14.88 -1.33 2.25
CA PHE A 236 -15.44 -0.66 3.41
C PHE A 236 -14.91 0.77 3.56
N ARG A 237 -13.60 0.97 3.36
CA ARG A 237 -12.98 2.30 3.39
C ARG A 237 -13.62 3.22 2.36
N HIS A 238 -13.80 2.77 1.13
CA HIS A 238 -14.43 3.56 0.07
C HIS A 238 -15.86 3.97 0.45
N ARG A 239 -16.64 3.03 0.98
CA ARG A 239 -17.99 3.29 1.48
C ARG A 239 -18.01 4.32 2.60
N LEU A 240 -17.12 4.20 3.58
CA LEU A 240 -16.98 5.20 4.66
C LEU A 240 -16.53 6.56 4.14
N GLN A 241 -15.60 6.63 3.19
CA GLN A 241 -15.11 7.91 2.65
C GLN A 241 -16.19 8.74 1.94
N ALA A 242 -17.28 8.10 1.49
CA ALA A 242 -18.42 8.80 0.92
C ALA A 242 -19.29 9.50 1.98
N ILE A 243 -19.18 9.10 3.25
CA ILE A 243 -20.06 9.54 4.35
C ILE A 243 -19.26 10.32 5.41
N VAL A 244 -18.06 9.85 5.75
CA VAL A 244 -17.23 10.33 6.84
C VAL A 244 -16.07 11.17 6.30
N ASP A 245 -15.96 12.39 6.81
CA ASP A 245 -14.79 13.22 6.60
C ASP A 245 -13.70 12.86 7.62
N PHE A 246 -12.83 11.91 7.23
CA PHE A 246 -11.75 11.46 8.10
C PHE A 246 -10.84 12.60 8.57
N SER A 247 -10.69 13.69 7.80
CA SER A 247 -9.84 14.82 8.20
C SER A 247 -10.26 15.47 9.52
N LYS A 248 -11.52 15.32 9.92
CA LYS A 248 -12.10 15.81 11.18
C LYS A 248 -12.08 14.78 12.31
N CYS A 249 -11.61 13.57 12.04
CA CYS A 249 -11.66 12.44 12.98
C CYS A 249 -10.31 12.12 13.61
N HIS A 250 -9.33 13.03 13.55
CA HIS A 250 -7.98 12.81 14.06
C HIS A 250 -7.72 13.66 15.30
N HIS A 251 -6.73 13.27 16.11
CA HIS A 251 -6.16 14.18 17.08
C HIS A 251 -5.44 15.33 16.36
N ALA A 252 -5.32 16.48 17.03
CA ALA A 252 -4.31 17.45 16.61
C ALA A 252 -2.94 16.77 16.65
N PRO A 253 -2.02 17.02 15.70
CA PRO A 253 -0.71 16.40 15.70
C PRO A 253 -0.01 16.64 17.04
N THR A 254 0.14 15.59 17.84
CA THR A 254 0.81 15.65 19.13
C THR A 254 2.07 14.80 19.08
N THR A 255 3.12 15.33 19.69
CA THR A 255 4.31 14.61 20.11
C THR A 255 3.93 13.24 20.69
N PRO A 256 4.41 12.11 20.13
CA PRO A 256 4.06 10.81 20.66
C PRO A 256 4.57 10.68 22.09
N LEU A 257 3.70 10.17 22.96
CA LEU A 257 4.06 9.79 24.32
C LEU A 257 4.81 8.47 24.26
N TRP A 258 6.13 8.52 24.41
CA TRP A 258 7.00 7.36 24.38
C TRP A 258 6.81 6.48 25.61
N GLN A 259 5.95 5.47 25.48
CA GLN A 259 5.72 4.43 26.48
C GLN A 259 6.59 3.20 26.17
N ASP A 260 6.92 2.42 27.20
CA ASP A 260 7.67 1.18 27.03
C ASP A 260 6.89 0.18 26.18
N GLY A 261 7.56 -0.42 25.19
CA GLY A 261 6.97 -1.33 24.20
C GLY A 261 6.32 -0.63 23.00
N LEU A 262 6.27 0.72 22.97
CA LEU A 262 5.75 1.45 21.83
C LEU A 262 6.71 1.38 20.65
N ARG A 263 6.18 1.00 19.49
CA ARG A 263 6.89 1.02 18.20
C ARG A 263 6.33 2.15 17.35
N ILE A 264 7.20 3.00 16.81
CA ILE A 264 6.78 4.12 15.97
C ILE A 264 7.43 4.00 14.60
N CYS A 265 6.60 3.95 13.56
CA CYS A 265 7.01 4.00 12.17
C CYS A 265 7.01 5.44 11.66
N LEU A 266 8.09 5.86 11.01
CA LEU A 266 8.19 7.18 10.41
C LEU A 266 8.99 7.17 9.10
N SER A 267 8.79 8.22 8.31
CA SER A 267 9.54 8.50 7.08
C SER A 267 10.82 9.29 7.38
N ALA A 268 11.73 9.36 6.41
CA ALA A 268 12.95 10.16 6.57
C ALA A 268 12.65 11.66 6.77
N GLU A 269 11.59 12.17 6.17
CA GLU A 269 11.11 13.55 6.32
C GLU A 269 10.62 13.82 7.74
N GLN A 270 9.91 12.86 8.33
CA GLN A 270 9.49 12.93 9.73
C GLN A 270 10.69 12.82 10.67
N LEU A 271 11.68 11.97 10.35
CA LEU A 271 12.94 11.90 11.11
C LEU A 271 13.64 13.26 11.12
N LEU A 272 13.73 13.93 9.96
CA LEU A 272 14.31 15.26 9.85
C LEU A 272 13.56 16.29 10.70
N ALA A 273 12.22 16.30 10.62
CA ALA A 273 11.39 17.26 11.34
C ALA A 273 11.44 17.08 12.87
N HIS A 274 11.66 15.86 13.34
CA HIS A 274 11.57 15.51 14.77
C HIS A 274 12.89 15.02 15.38
N LEU A 275 14.02 15.24 14.70
CA LEU A 275 15.34 14.75 15.13
C LEU A 275 15.69 15.16 16.57
N THR A 276 15.52 16.44 16.92
CA THR A 276 15.86 16.95 18.26
C THR A 276 15.06 16.25 19.35
N GLN A 277 13.77 16.04 19.12
CA GLN A 277 12.90 15.34 20.07
C GLN A 277 13.27 13.85 20.22
N LEU A 278 13.72 13.22 19.13
CA LEU A 278 14.16 11.83 19.10
C LEU A 278 15.51 11.64 19.81
N GLN A 279 16.42 12.62 19.73
CA GLN A 279 17.71 12.60 20.42
C GLN A 279 17.56 12.62 21.95
N ASP A 280 16.47 13.19 22.47
CA ASP A 280 16.19 13.21 23.90
C ASP A 280 15.66 11.86 24.44
N GLN A 281 15.40 10.87 23.57
CA GLN A 281 14.87 9.57 23.98
C GLN A 281 15.99 8.57 24.32
N PRO A 282 16.10 8.12 25.58
CA PRO A 282 17.08 7.10 25.93
C PRO A 282 16.68 5.73 25.37
N ASP A 283 17.71 4.92 25.10
CA ASP A 283 17.63 3.50 24.69
C ASP A 283 16.86 3.22 23.38
N LEU A 284 16.79 4.20 22.48
CA LEU A 284 16.10 4.06 21.18
C LEU A 284 16.79 3.04 20.26
N GLU A 285 16.09 1.96 19.93
CA GLU A 285 16.48 1.03 18.86
C GLU A 285 15.89 1.50 17.53
N VAL A 286 16.66 1.44 16.45
CA VAL A 286 16.21 1.83 15.10
C VAL A 286 16.26 0.65 14.16
N ILE A 287 15.15 0.37 13.49
CA ILE A 287 15.05 -0.58 12.39
C ILE A 287 14.83 0.21 11.11
N VAL A 288 15.74 0.07 10.15
CA VAL A 288 15.68 0.72 8.84
C VAL A 288 15.17 -0.29 7.81
N LEU A 289 14.03 -0.01 7.20
CA LEU A 289 13.42 -0.85 6.17
C LEU A 289 13.74 -0.29 4.78
N GLU A 290 14.38 -1.09 3.95
CA GLU A 290 14.67 -0.76 2.54
C GLU A 290 15.42 0.58 2.37
N PRO A 291 16.66 0.69 2.87
CA PRO A 291 17.45 1.93 2.82
C PRO A 291 17.64 2.47 1.39
N ASP A 292 17.77 1.59 0.40
CA ASP A 292 17.87 1.97 -1.01
C ASP A 292 16.59 2.67 -1.49
N LEU A 293 15.41 2.17 -1.07
CA LEU A 293 14.13 2.77 -1.44
C LEU A 293 13.93 4.12 -0.75
N ILE A 294 14.38 4.29 0.51
CA ILE A 294 14.40 5.60 1.19
C ILE A 294 15.25 6.59 0.38
N THR A 295 16.44 6.17 -0.06
CA THR A 295 17.34 7.01 -0.83
C THR A 295 16.75 7.42 -2.19
N LEU A 296 16.06 6.49 -2.88
CA LEU A 296 15.46 6.73 -4.20
C LEU A 296 14.14 7.51 -4.14
N GLY A 297 13.31 7.25 -3.14
CA GLY A 297 11.97 7.84 -3.02
C GLY A 297 11.97 9.29 -2.51
N ARG A 298 13.00 9.65 -1.73
CA ARG A 298 13.08 10.94 -1.04
C ARG A 298 13.64 12.04 -1.94
N LYS A 299 12.77 12.60 -2.80
CA LYS A 299 13.04 13.80 -3.58
C LYS A 299 11.90 14.81 -3.46
N LEU A 300 12.24 16.06 -3.21
CA LEU A 300 11.30 17.18 -3.19
C LEU A 300 11.42 17.96 -4.49
N LEU A 301 10.31 18.15 -5.20
CA LEU A 301 10.25 19.04 -6.34
C LEU A 301 10.33 20.48 -5.82
N LEU A 302 11.41 21.18 -6.14
CA LEU A 302 11.63 22.55 -5.68
C LEU A 302 11.10 23.58 -6.67
N ARG A 303 11.21 23.29 -7.98
CA ARG A 303 10.74 24.20 -9.04
C ARG A 303 10.66 23.50 -10.40
N GLU A 304 9.70 23.90 -11.23
CA GLU A 304 9.69 23.61 -12.66
C GLU A 304 10.19 24.81 -13.46
N LEU A 305 10.91 24.56 -14.54
CA LEU A 305 11.56 25.56 -15.38
C LEU A 305 11.31 25.28 -16.86
N ALA A 306 11.17 26.33 -17.65
CA ALA A 306 11.23 26.26 -19.09
C ALA A 306 12.68 26.36 -19.60
N THR A 307 12.89 26.01 -20.87
CA THR A 307 14.20 26.15 -21.51
C THR A 307 14.71 27.58 -21.49
N ALA A 308 13.82 28.56 -21.63
CA ALA A 308 14.19 29.97 -21.56
C ALA A 308 14.84 30.32 -20.21
N ASP A 309 14.31 29.78 -19.10
CA ASP A 309 14.83 30.02 -17.75
C ASP A 309 16.25 29.44 -17.59
N VAL A 310 16.46 28.23 -18.11
CA VAL A 310 17.77 27.54 -18.09
C VAL A 310 18.80 28.21 -19.01
N LEU A 311 18.35 28.82 -20.12
CA LEU A 311 19.25 29.54 -21.03
C LEU A 311 19.59 30.95 -20.52
N ALA A 312 18.66 31.59 -19.81
CA ALA A 312 18.82 32.94 -19.30
C ALA A 312 19.76 32.99 -18.09
N SER A 313 19.83 31.93 -17.28
CA SER A 313 20.63 31.89 -16.05
C SER A 313 22.11 31.54 -16.32
N PRO A 314 23.06 32.41 -15.94
CA PRO A 314 24.49 32.09 -15.93
C PRO A 314 24.82 30.79 -15.18
N ALA A 315 24.12 30.50 -14.07
CA ALA A 315 24.35 29.31 -13.25
C ALA A 315 24.12 27.98 -14.00
N THR A 316 23.27 27.97 -15.04
CA THR A 316 22.88 26.75 -15.77
C THR A 316 23.36 26.73 -17.22
N ARG A 317 24.00 27.79 -17.70
CA ARG A 317 24.65 27.84 -19.02
C ARG A 317 25.58 26.64 -19.30
N PRO A 318 26.42 26.17 -18.35
CA PRO A 318 27.20 24.95 -18.52
C PRO A 318 26.36 23.68 -18.49
N ALA A 319 25.22 23.68 -17.77
CA ALA A 319 24.30 22.55 -17.68
C ALA A 319 23.56 22.33 -19.01
N TRP A 320 23.17 23.40 -19.71
CA TRP A 320 22.57 23.29 -21.06
C TRP A 320 23.47 22.51 -22.03
N ILE A 321 24.76 22.80 -22.04
CA ILE A 321 25.74 22.08 -22.87
C ILE A 321 25.77 20.59 -22.49
N LYS A 322 25.75 20.27 -21.19
CA LYS A 322 25.72 18.89 -20.69
C LYS A 322 24.44 18.15 -21.10
N PHE A 323 23.28 18.81 -21.07
CA PHE A 323 22.02 18.23 -21.53
C PHE A 323 22.02 17.98 -23.05
N SER A 324 22.64 18.87 -23.84
CA SER A 324 22.82 18.66 -25.28
C SER A 324 23.73 17.46 -25.60
N GLY A 325 24.68 17.17 -24.70
CA GLY A 325 25.58 16.00 -24.75
C GLY A 325 24.99 14.69 -24.23
N GLY A 326 23.70 14.67 -23.85
CA GLY A 326 23.00 13.44 -23.48
C GLY A 326 22.85 13.17 -21.98
N GLN A 327 23.31 14.06 -21.09
CA GLN A 327 23.01 13.96 -19.66
C GLN A 327 21.52 14.23 -19.40
N SER A 328 20.95 13.56 -18.39
CA SER A 328 19.57 13.81 -17.94
C SER A 328 19.50 14.69 -16.71
N PHE A 329 20.58 14.76 -15.94
CA PHE A 329 20.65 15.50 -14.70
C PHE A 329 22.00 16.19 -14.53
N VAL A 330 22.02 17.32 -13.82
CA VAL A 330 23.24 18.06 -13.47
C VAL A 330 23.12 18.53 -12.03
N ALA A 331 24.14 18.23 -11.21
CA ALA A 331 24.18 18.71 -9.83
C ALA A 331 24.19 20.25 -9.77
N LEU A 332 23.45 20.80 -8.83
CA LEU A 332 23.36 22.24 -8.55
C LEU A 332 23.93 22.52 -7.17
N ARG A 333 24.60 23.67 -7.03
CA ARG A 333 24.84 24.28 -5.72
C ARG A 333 23.62 25.08 -5.28
N ARG A 334 23.58 25.43 -3.99
CA ARG A 334 22.46 26.16 -3.40
C ARG A 334 22.28 27.57 -3.95
N ASP A 335 23.38 28.28 -4.22
CA ASP A 335 23.39 29.58 -4.91
C ASP A 335 22.77 29.47 -6.30
N GLN A 336 23.13 28.43 -7.05
CA GLN A 336 22.61 28.18 -8.39
C GLN A 336 21.11 27.86 -8.40
N ALA A 337 20.65 27.05 -7.44
CA ALA A 337 19.22 26.76 -7.28
C ALA A 337 18.41 28.02 -6.90
N ALA A 338 18.97 28.87 -6.03
CA ALA A 338 18.34 30.12 -5.63
C ALA A 338 18.27 31.15 -6.78
N GLU A 339 19.30 31.23 -7.63
CA GLU A 339 19.30 32.08 -8.84
C GLU A 339 18.17 31.69 -9.82
N LEU A 340 17.89 30.39 -9.92
CA LEU A 340 16.77 29.84 -10.69
C LEU A 340 15.42 30.01 -9.96
N GLY A 341 15.44 30.65 -8.79
CA GLY A 341 14.28 30.94 -7.95
C GLY A 341 13.65 29.72 -7.28
N ALA A 342 14.44 28.66 -7.01
CA ALA A 342 14.00 27.56 -6.17
C ALA A 342 14.12 27.94 -4.69
N GLN A 343 13.08 27.64 -3.89
CA GLN A 343 13.12 27.77 -2.43
C GLN A 343 13.67 26.48 -1.83
N VAL A 344 14.95 26.49 -1.44
CA VAL A 344 15.64 25.30 -0.93
C VAL A 344 15.56 25.24 0.60
N PRO A 345 14.95 24.20 1.20
CA PRO A 345 14.94 24.02 2.66
C PRO A 345 16.36 23.88 3.23
N ALA A 346 16.56 24.31 4.49
CA ALA A 346 17.88 24.34 5.14
C ALA A 346 18.64 23.00 5.10
N ALA A 347 17.93 21.91 5.37
CA ALA A 347 18.49 20.56 5.45
C ALA A 347 18.82 19.92 4.09
N TYR A 348 18.33 20.48 2.98
CA TYR A 348 18.46 19.88 1.65
C TYR A 348 19.81 20.26 1.05
N THR A 349 20.72 19.29 1.00
CA THR A 349 22.12 19.46 0.56
C THR A 349 22.36 18.94 -0.86
N ASN A 350 21.60 17.95 -1.29
CA ASN A 350 21.73 17.31 -2.59
C ASN A 350 20.73 17.92 -3.57
N LEU A 351 21.20 18.82 -4.45
CA LEU A 351 20.34 19.52 -5.41
C LEU A 351 20.76 19.15 -6.84
N TRP A 352 19.78 18.97 -7.72
CA TRP A 352 20.06 18.73 -9.13
C TRP A 352 18.97 19.30 -10.03
N LEU A 353 19.38 19.64 -11.25
CA LEU A 353 18.51 19.99 -12.37
C LEU A 353 18.30 18.73 -13.21
N GLU A 354 17.06 18.33 -13.44
CA GLU A 354 16.67 17.17 -14.23
C GLU A 354 15.87 17.60 -15.46
N LYS A 355 16.16 16.99 -16.61
CA LYS A 355 15.33 17.11 -17.80
C LYS A 355 14.07 16.27 -17.63
N HIS A 356 12.89 16.87 -17.79
CA HIS A 356 11.61 16.18 -17.58
C HIS A 356 10.83 15.92 -18.86
N LEU A 357 10.51 16.99 -19.61
CA LEU A 357 9.78 16.93 -20.87
C LEU A 357 10.50 17.80 -21.89
N TYR A 358 10.09 17.72 -23.16
CA TYR A 358 10.68 18.57 -24.19
C TYR A 358 10.53 20.04 -23.80
N GLY A 359 11.68 20.68 -23.59
CA GLY A 359 11.76 22.07 -23.22
C GLY A 359 11.48 22.39 -21.75
N GLN A 360 11.28 21.37 -20.90
CA GLN A 360 10.96 21.52 -19.47
C GLN A 360 11.99 20.82 -18.58
N PHE A 361 12.33 21.50 -17.50
CA PHE A 361 13.30 21.05 -16.51
C PHE A 361 12.70 21.13 -15.11
N ARG A 362 13.24 20.32 -14.20
CA ARG A 362 12.85 20.29 -12.78
C ARG A 362 14.07 20.45 -11.91
N ILE A 363 13.97 21.31 -10.91
CA ILE A 363 14.92 21.35 -9.80
C ILE A 363 14.39 20.45 -8.71
N TRP A 364 15.19 19.48 -8.32
CA TRP A 364 14.91 18.60 -7.20
C TRP A 364 15.91 18.83 -6.08
N GLY A 365 15.48 18.47 -4.87
CA GLY A 365 16.36 18.39 -3.72
C GLY A 365 16.13 17.13 -2.90
N SER A 366 17.18 16.70 -2.20
CA SER A 366 17.12 15.79 -1.06
C SER A 366 18.11 16.21 0.03
N PHE A 367 17.99 15.62 1.22
CA PHE A 367 18.92 15.84 2.35
C PHE A 367 19.87 14.65 2.49
N ASP A 368 20.54 14.43 3.61
CA ASP A 368 21.28 13.19 3.89
C ASP A 368 20.63 12.53 5.11
N TRP A 369 19.86 11.46 4.88
CA TRP A 369 19.09 10.83 5.96
C TRP A 369 19.97 9.87 6.78
N GLU A 370 21.04 9.34 6.20
CA GLU A 370 22.02 8.51 6.89
C GLU A 370 22.81 9.36 7.91
N ALA A 371 23.12 10.60 7.55
CA ALA A 371 23.68 11.57 8.48
C ALA A 371 22.73 11.86 9.66
N LEU A 372 21.41 11.90 9.42
CA LEU A 372 20.43 12.05 10.51
C LEU A 372 20.47 10.87 11.47
N LEU A 373 20.52 9.62 10.96
CA LEU A 373 20.65 8.43 11.80
C LEU A 373 21.95 8.42 12.60
N THR A 374 23.05 8.85 11.98
CA THR A 374 24.35 8.97 12.67
C THR A 374 24.24 9.99 13.81
N SER A 375 23.55 11.11 13.59
CA SER A 375 23.34 12.14 14.62
C SER A 375 22.35 11.73 15.72
N LEU A 376 21.43 10.81 15.42
CA LEU A 376 20.48 10.26 16.39
C LEU A 376 21.19 9.32 17.38
N ALA A 377 22.29 8.68 16.97
CA ALA A 377 23.09 7.76 17.77
C ALA A 377 22.26 6.67 18.49
N PRO A 378 21.50 5.84 17.74
CA PRO A 378 20.63 4.83 18.34
C PRO A 378 21.43 3.76 19.10
N SER A 379 20.82 3.19 20.15
CA SER A 379 21.45 2.15 20.99
C SER A 379 21.74 0.88 20.19
N ARG A 380 20.85 0.56 19.24
CA ARG A 380 20.96 -0.55 18.30
C ARG A 380 20.37 -0.12 16.96
N MET A 381 20.96 -0.61 15.88
CA MET A 381 20.50 -0.36 14.52
C MET A 381 20.43 -1.66 13.74
N HIS A 382 19.27 -1.93 13.15
CA HIS A 382 19.02 -3.10 12.31
C HIS A 382 18.59 -2.64 10.91
N VAL A 383 19.08 -3.30 9.87
CA VAL A 383 18.67 -3.04 8.49
C VAL A 383 17.90 -4.25 7.98
N VAL A 384 16.70 -4.01 7.46
CA VAL A 384 15.86 -5.02 6.82
C VAL A 384 15.69 -4.65 5.37
N SER A 385 16.25 -5.47 4.48
CA SER A 385 16.05 -5.39 3.03
C SER A 385 15.39 -6.66 2.54
N GLY A 386 14.64 -6.57 1.44
CA GLY A 386 14.07 -7.73 0.78
C GLY A 386 15.13 -8.76 0.46
N ALA A 387 14.76 -10.03 0.59
CA ALA A 387 15.60 -11.12 0.09
C ALA A 387 15.85 -10.85 -1.40
N GLU A 388 17.09 -10.48 -1.74
CA GLU A 388 17.52 -10.42 -3.12
C GLU A 388 17.18 -11.76 -3.74
N ARG A 389 16.40 -11.77 -4.83
CA ARG A 389 16.25 -13.01 -5.60
C ARG A 389 17.66 -13.33 -6.10
N PRO A 390 18.28 -14.45 -5.67
CA PRO A 390 19.56 -14.84 -6.21
C PRO A 390 19.31 -15.13 -7.69
N LEU A 391 19.71 -14.20 -8.55
CA LEU A 391 19.68 -14.40 -9.98
C LEU A 391 20.76 -15.44 -10.27
N LEU A 392 20.34 -16.66 -10.63
CA LEU A 392 21.28 -17.71 -11.01
C LEU A 392 22.14 -17.14 -12.15
N ARG A 393 23.47 -17.19 -12.02
CA ARG A 393 24.41 -16.67 -13.04
C ARG A 393 24.15 -17.19 -14.46
N GLN A 394 23.47 -18.33 -14.58
CA GLN A 394 23.06 -18.94 -15.85
C GLN A 394 21.84 -18.26 -16.50
N GLN A 395 21.00 -17.58 -15.70
CA GLN A 395 19.79 -16.86 -16.15
C GLN A 395 20.05 -15.38 -16.43
N VAL A 396 21.23 -14.87 -16.05
CA VAL A 396 21.60 -13.46 -16.21
C VAL A 396 23.03 -13.37 -16.73
N THR A 397 23.17 -12.98 -17.99
CA THR A 397 24.45 -12.50 -18.51
C THR A 397 24.66 -11.09 -18.00
N TRP A 398 25.52 -10.94 -17.00
CA TRP A 398 26.02 -9.63 -16.62
C TRP A 398 26.86 -9.11 -17.78
N LEU A 399 26.31 -8.13 -18.50
CA LEU A 399 27.08 -7.31 -19.41
C LEU A 399 28.01 -6.47 -18.56
N GLY A 400 29.18 -7.04 -18.24
CA GLY A 400 30.33 -6.35 -17.67
C GLY A 400 30.84 -5.35 -18.69
N LEU A 401 30.07 -4.29 -18.91
CA LEU A 401 30.50 -3.15 -19.66
C LEU A 401 31.64 -2.55 -18.84
N ALA A 402 32.88 -2.79 -19.26
CA ALA A 402 34.06 -2.00 -18.88
C ALA A 402 33.93 -0.57 -19.46
N GLN A 403 32.73 -0.02 -19.38
CA GLN A 403 32.33 1.26 -19.90
C GLN A 403 32.89 2.36 -19.03
N LEU A 404 32.94 2.23 -17.70
CA LEU A 404 33.46 3.32 -16.85
C LEU A 404 34.90 3.75 -17.21
N PRO A 405 35.87 2.82 -17.36
CA PRO A 405 37.23 3.19 -17.76
C PRO A 405 37.30 3.76 -19.19
N LEU A 406 36.54 3.18 -20.13
CA LEU A 406 36.52 3.61 -21.53
C LEU A 406 35.80 4.97 -21.71
N GLN A 407 34.71 5.20 -20.98
CA GLN A 407 33.92 6.43 -20.92
C GLN A 407 34.70 7.56 -20.28
N ARG A 408 35.43 7.30 -19.18
CA ARG A 408 36.36 8.27 -18.59
C ARG A 408 37.50 8.64 -19.55
N ARG A 409 38.02 7.66 -20.32
CA ARG A 409 39.07 7.90 -21.33
C ARG A 409 38.57 8.68 -22.54
N LEU A 410 37.36 8.40 -23.02
CA LEU A 410 36.80 8.97 -24.25
C LEU A 410 35.93 10.21 -24.00
N GLY A 411 35.65 10.58 -22.75
CA GLY A 411 34.74 11.67 -22.40
C GLY A 411 33.27 11.40 -22.77
N ILE A 412 32.92 10.14 -23.08
CA ILE A 412 31.57 9.78 -23.55
C ILE A 412 30.68 9.61 -22.32
N THR A 413 29.66 10.46 -22.23
CA THR A 413 28.62 10.34 -21.21
C THR A 413 27.55 9.37 -21.72
N PRO A 414 26.97 8.47 -20.89
CA PRO A 414 25.85 7.65 -21.33
C PRO A 414 24.73 8.54 -21.86
N PHE A 415 24.33 8.32 -23.12
CA PHE A 415 23.22 9.04 -23.72
C PHE A 415 21.91 8.57 -23.07
N ASN A 416 21.13 9.51 -22.56
CA ASN A 416 19.76 9.29 -22.12
C ASN A 416 18.89 8.77 -23.29
N PRO A 417 17.96 7.80 -23.08
CA PRO A 417 16.89 7.47 -24.02
C PRO A 417 16.07 8.68 -24.55
N GLU A 418 16.08 9.83 -23.87
CA GLU A 418 15.46 11.09 -24.31
C GLU A 418 16.39 12.07 -25.05
N THR A 419 17.59 11.64 -25.43
CA THR A 419 18.44 12.49 -26.29
C THR A 419 17.80 12.59 -27.69
N ILE A 420 17.91 13.74 -28.37
CA ILE A 420 17.40 13.94 -29.74
C ILE A 420 18.00 12.95 -30.76
N TYR A 421 19.08 12.27 -30.35
CA TYR A 421 19.72 11.15 -31.05
C TYR A 421 19.21 9.78 -30.58
N ARG A 422 17.98 9.66 -30.08
CA ARG A 422 17.38 8.40 -29.61
C ARG A 422 17.54 7.27 -30.64
N SER A 423 17.33 7.57 -31.91
CA SER A 423 17.56 6.62 -33.01
C SER A 423 19.01 6.15 -33.07
N ARG A 424 19.98 7.04 -32.88
CA ARG A 424 21.42 6.70 -32.88
C ARG A 424 21.85 5.97 -31.61
N TYR A 425 21.29 6.30 -30.44
CA TYR A 425 21.56 5.56 -29.20
C TYR A 425 21.10 4.10 -29.34
N TRP A 426 19.85 3.88 -29.75
CA TRP A 426 19.33 2.52 -29.93
C TRP A 426 20.02 1.79 -31.08
N LEU A 427 20.40 2.49 -32.16
CA LEU A 427 21.22 1.91 -33.23
C LEU A 427 22.59 1.46 -32.70
N LEU A 428 23.27 2.30 -31.91
CA LEU A 428 24.55 1.95 -31.29
C LEU A 428 24.41 0.79 -30.32
N GLN A 429 23.39 0.77 -29.46
CA GLN A 429 23.12 -0.36 -28.57
C GLN A 429 22.82 -1.65 -29.35
N ALA A 430 22.03 -1.57 -30.41
CA ALA A 430 21.71 -2.71 -31.26
C ALA A 430 22.97 -3.26 -31.97
N ILE A 431 23.84 -2.38 -32.48
CA ILE A 431 25.12 -2.77 -33.07
C ILE A 431 26.03 -3.43 -32.02
N LEU A 432 26.11 -2.86 -30.82
CA LEU A 432 26.94 -3.37 -29.73
C LEU A 432 26.49 -4.76 -29.27
N VAL A 433 25.17 -4.95 -29.10
CA VAL A 433 24.56 -6.26 -28.80
C VAL A 433 24.83 -7.24 -29.93
N LYS A 434 24.68 -6.81 -31.19
CA LYS A 434 24.97 -7.65 -32.35
C LYS A 434 26.44 -8.09 -32.39
N GLU A 435 27.39 -7.18 -32.19
CA GLU A 435 28.82 -7.52 -32.11
C GLU A 435 29.13 -8.47 -30.94
N ILE A 436 28.46 -8.32 -29.79
CA ILE A 436 28.62 -9.23 -28.65
C ILE A 436 28.10 -10.62 -29.01
N LEU A 437 26.91 -10.71 -29.62
CA LEU A 437 26.32 -11.98 -30.07
C LEU A 437 27.20 -12.65 -31.14
N GLU A 438 27.76 -11.87 -32.05
CA GLU A 438 28.69 -12.35 -33.09
C GLU A 438 30.02 -12.81 -32.47
N ARG A 439 30.56 -12.11 -31.47
CA ARG A 439 31.77 -12.53 -30.75
C ARG A 439 31.55 -13.74 -29.85
N SER A 440 30.37 -13.89 -29.26
CA SER A 440 30.01 -15.05 -28.45
C SER A 440 29.62 -16.28 -29.28
N SER A 441 29.28 -16.10 -30.57
CA SER A 441 29.16 -17.19 -31.55
C SER A 441 30.50 -17.58 -32.20
N PHE A 442 31.55 -16.79 -32.02
CA PHE A 442 32.95 -17.15 -32.33
C PHE A 442 33.70 -17.62 -31.06
N SER A 443 33.26 -18.72 -30.47
CA SER A 443 34.16 -19.56 -29.66
C SER A 443 34.15 -21.00 -30.20
N PRO A 444 34.88 -21.27 -31.31
CA PRO A 444 35.23 -22.63 -31.66
C PRO A 444 36.42 -23.04 -30.79
N TRP A 445 36.18 -24.00 -29.90
CA TRP A 445 37.09 -25.08 -29.52
C TRP A 445 38.57 -24.88 -29.95
N TYR A 446 39.41 -24.45 -29.02
CA TYR A 446 40.81 -24.86 -29.01
C TYR A 446 41.06 -25.74 -27.80
N CYS A 447 40.82 -27.03 -28.00
CA CYS A 447 41.41 -28.08 -27.19
C CYS A 447 42.86 -28.24 -27.64
N SER A 448 43.81 -27.66 -26.90
CA SER A 448 45.24 -27.98 -27.06
C SER A 448 45.67 -28.89 -25.92
N CYS A 449 45.50 -30.20 -26.12
CA CYS A 449 46.29 -31.21 -25.42
C CYS A 449 47.67 -31.32 -26.08
N SER A 450 48.71 -30.83 -25.39
CA SER A 450 50.11 -31.26 -25.49
C SER A 450 50.88 -30.48 -24.44
N GLY A 451 51.70 -31.01 -23.54
CA GLY A 451 52.20 -32.35 -23.32
C GLY A 451 53.14 -32.26 -22.11
N SER A 452 53.27 -33.39 -21.41
CA SER A 452 54.25 -33.72 -20.38
C SER A 452 55.55 -32.88 -20.32
N ARG A 453 56.00 -32.50 -19.12
CA ARG A 453 57.10 -33.17 -18.39
C ARG A 453 57.52 -32.37 -17.14
N LYS A 454 57.58 -33.14 -16.04
CA LYS A 454 58.26 -32.93 -14.75
C LYS A 454 57.66 -31.94 -13.77
#